data_AF-A0A3Q1H0F7-F1
#
_entry.id   AF-A0A3Q1H0F7-F1
#
_cell.length_a   1.000
_cell.length_b   1.000
_cell.length_c   1.000
_cell.angle_alpha   90.00
_cell.angle_beta   90.00
_cell.angle_gamma   90.00
#
_symmetry.space_group_name_H-M   'P 1'
#
loop_
_entity.id
_entity.type
_entity.pdbx_description
1 polymer ?
#
loop_
_entity_poly.entity_id
_entity_poly.type
_entity_poly.pdbx_seq_one_letter_code
_entity_poly.pdbx_strand_id
1 'polypeptide(L)'
;MSTAAAGHSSLLSLPNWETRPRKNVSAGGTALISLVLVLEAAVMPKKKVAKAKKAKAGKGKKDGKQEAKPDKELEMEKARANAAVWELRLEVTDQSLAQYREACRRLARVNEELSGQLFRAEKDAIDVTGFFKRQDTAKEEKISVLQEKLQSQEALAREEQNKLVEDYTLQISEMQELFRKKSSDFNMIQDGMKKIKEFQQKKAQMEQELNDIRENMDIADKEHRENLNKMEYKFFKEKARLEREAERMIALVQERAHNEAIVQLDDAARSVFKENIRLNEALKYHIKEAENMQKLTNALAKENASLALDKDTFESLVKKNAAEMECQKDELSKLRTKVATLEQALEQKDRKSDHEGKEEEEKILVRTQASELELEKLQKVLAMREKELGHIKQLASTIIEQRTELEQFFHEALAQVKEEIMASRLQYKKDALQAYRLRLREATAGKLKFPPIRTFHKSPHSTNSVYSDMEAGAMWTHKPGSKVEISELTWEQKEQVLRFLFAKMNGLRERKASQHLALSASSEKKSLIDSDSAGIKEKHSVATFITQAPGSFQPSNANSLPDIHTT
;
A
#
# COMPACT_ATOMS: atom_id res chain seq x y z
N MET A 1 14.87 -28.43 -5.33
CA MET A 1 15.51 -27.10 -5.25
C MET A 1 15.57 -26.77 -3.76
N SER A 2 16.72 -26.79 -3.07
CA SER A 2 17.95 -26.00 -3.27
C SER A 2 17.67 -24.52 -2.96
N THR A 3 18.33 -23.83 -2.02
CA THR A 3 19.55 -24.09 -1.20
C THR A 3 19.29 -23.66 0.25
N ALA A 4 19.73 -24.37 1.30
CA ALA A 4 21.09 -24.55 1.79
C ALA A 4 21.79 -23.24 2.24
N ALA A 5 21.89 -23.03 3.56
CA ALA A 5 22.67 -21.97 4.19
C ALA A 5 23.28 -22.48 5.50
N ALA A 6 24.57 -22.82 5.50
CA ALA A 6 25.27 -23.34 6.67
C ALA A 6 25.84 -22.20 7.53
N GLY A 7 25.40 -22.11 8.78
CA GLY A 7 25.95 -21.17 9.76
C GLY A 7 27.26 -21.70 10.37
N HIS A 8 28.39 -21.10 10.02
CA HIS A 8 29.65 -21.37 10.70
C HIS A 8 29.56 -20.90 12.16
N SER A 9 29.98 -21.75 13.10
CA SER A 9 30.42 -21.34 14.42
C SER A 9 31.78 -21.98 14.70
N SER A 10 32.73 -21.19 15.15
CA SER A 10 34.11 -21.60 15.45
C SER A 10 34.57 -20.87 16.72
N LEU A 11 35.60 -21.42 17.38
CA LEU A 11 35.99 -21.13 18.77
C LEU A 11 35.00 -21.80 19.76
N LEU A 12 35.42 -22.65 20.70
CA LEU A 12 36.74 -22.81 21.34
C LEU A 12 37.19 -24.28 21.36
N SER A 13 38.48 -24.53 21.10
CA SER A 13 39.10 -25.83 21.31
C SER A 13 39.73 -25.88 22.71
N LEU A 14 39.26 -26.78 23.56
CA LEU A 14 39.83 -27.05 24.89
C LEU A 14 40.78 -28.27 24.79
N PRO A 15 42.07 -28.12 25.14
CA PRO A 15 43.03 -29.23 25.12
C PRO A 15 43.07 -30.01 26.45
N ASN A 16 43.62 -31.23 26.37
CA ASN A 16 44.06 -32.10 27.46
C ASN A 16 43.00 -32.63 28.46
N TRP A 17 42.74 -33.93 28.37
CA TRP A 17 43.21 -34.87 29.41
C TRP A 17 43.40 -36.29 28.86
N GLU A 18 44.48 -36.54 28.12
CA GLU A 18 44.84 -37.92 27.76
C GLU A 18 45.41 -38.68 28.97
N THR A 19 44.86 -39.86 29.24
CA THR A 19 45.31 -40.80 30.27
C THR A 19 46.64 -41.45 29.90
N ARG A 20 47.75 -40.74 30.15
CA ARG A 20 49.10 -41.33 30.03
C ARG A 20 49.32 -42.45 31.06
N PRO A 21 49.77 -43.65 30.67
CA PRO A 21 50.24 -44.65 31.62
C PRO A 21 51.54 -44.16 32.29
N ARG A 22 51.63 -44.25 33.62
CA ARG A 22 52.86 -43.91 34.36
C ARG A 22 53.96 -44.93 34.06
N LYS A 23 54.97 -44.53 33.28
CA LYS A 23 56.29 -45.16 33.34
C LYS A 23 56.96 -44.78 34.65
N ASN A 24 56.92 -45.66 35.65
CA ASN A 24 57.73 -45.52 36.86
C ASN A 24 59.20 -45.77 36.52
N VAL A 25 59.94 -44.70 36.20
CA VAL A 25 61.41 -44.71 36.26
C VAL A 25 61.80 -44.56 37.72
N SER A 26 62.28 -45.64 38.34
CA SER A 26 63.00 -45.58 39.61
C SER A 26 64.49 -45.69 39.35
N ALA A 27 65.22 -44.62 39.59
CA ALA A 27 66.68 -44.57 39.50
C ALA A 27 67.19 -43.58 40.55
N GLY A 28 67.84 -44.08 41.61
CA GLY A 28 68.31 -43.23 42.71
C GLY A 28 68.78 -44.00 43.95
N GLY A 29 70.02 -44.51 43.91
CA GLY A 29 70.69 -45.15 45.04
C GLY A 29 70.24 -46.60 45.31
N THR A 30 71.10 -47.48 45.85
CA THR A 30 72.50 -47.31 46.28
C THR A 30 73.37 -48.44 45.71
N ALA A 31 74.41 -48.08 44.95
CA ALA A 31 75.53 -49.00 44.70
C ALA A 31 76.55 -48.84 45.82
N LEU A 32 76.81 -49.89 46.61
CA LEU A 32 77.96 -49.94 47.50
C LEU A 32 79.07 -50.76 46.85
N ILE A 33 80.02 -50.03 46.25
CA ILE A 33 81.35 -50.56 45.97
C ILE A 33 82.09 -50.63 47.30
N SER A 34 82.64 -51.80 47.62
CA SER A 34 83.80 -51.92 48.50
C SER A 34 84.80 -52.85 47.84
N LEU A 35 85.98 -52.31 47.57
CA LEU A 35 87.05 -52.92 46.78
C LEU A 35 88.29 -53.05 47.68
N VAL A 36 89.16 -54.03 47.39
CA VAL A 36 90.52 -54.18 47.95
C VAL A 36 90.62 -54.49 49.45
N LEU A 37 91.08 -55.70 49.76
CA LEU A 37 92.46 -55.81 50.26
C LEU A 37 93.12 -57.11 49.78
N VAL A 38 94.27 -56.96 49.13
CA VAL A 38 95.17 -58.03 48.70
C VAL A 38 96.54 -57.74 49.29
N LEU A 39 97.07 -58.69 50.06
CA LEU A 39 98.44 -58.87 50.53
C LEU A 39 98.42 -60.28 51.16
N GLU A 40 98.93 -61.35 50.55
CA GLU A 40 100.31 -61.64 50.10
C GLU A 40 101.26 -61.99 51.26
N ALA A 41 102.21 -62.90 50.99
CA ALA A 41 103.13 -63.59 51.91
C ALA A 41 102.51 -64.69 52.81
N ALA A 42 103.19 -65.82 53.12
CA ALA A 42 104.37 -66.40 52.46
C ALA A 42 104.60 -67.90 52.83
N VAL A 43 104.99 -68.68 51.82
CA VAL A 43 106.10 -69.67 51.84
C VAL A 43 106.10 -70.78 52.93
N MET A 44 105.69 -72.00 52.54
CA MET A 44 106.58 -73.21 52.44
C MET A 44 105.78 -74.45 51.99
N PRO A 45 106.09 -75.01 50.81
CA PRO A 45 106.32 -76.47 50.76
C PRO A 45 107.55 -76.84 49.91
N LYS A 46 108.51 -77.56 50.52
CA LYS A 46 109.78 -78.00 49.90
C LYS A 46 110.24 -79.31 50.56
N LYS A 47 110.82 -80.30 49.85
CA LYS A 47 110.90 -80.55 48.39
C LYS A 47 111.26 -82.03 48.19
N LYS A 48 110.78 -82.70 47.13
CA LYS A 48 111.36 -83.99 46.71
C LYS A 48 112.79 -83.78 46.18
N VAL A 49 113.74 -84.62 46.58
CA VAL A 49 115.06 -84.74 45.93
C VAL A 49 115.38 -86.22 45.74
N ALA A 50 115.44 -86.67 44.49
CA ALA A 50 115.88 -88.02 44.14
C ALA A 50 116.43 -88.07 42.71
N LYS A 51 117.76 -88.11 42.55
CA LYS A 51 118.43 -88.72 41.37
C LYS A 51 119.94 -88.98 41.57
N ALA A 52 120.24 -90.19 42.02
CA ALA A 52 121.12 -91.17 41.37
C ALA A 52 122.58 -90.82 40.91
N LYS A 53 123.51 -91.62 41.47
CA LYS A 53 124.57 -92.40 40.78
C LYS A 53 125.80 -91.71 40.14
N LYS A 54 126.95 -91.88 40.81
CA LYS A 54 128.17 -92.61 40.36
C LYS A 54 128.95 -92.99 41.66
N ALA A 55 129.45 -94.20 41.91
CA ALA A 55 130.32 -95.13 41.15
C ALA A 55 131.71 -94.49 40.89
N LYS A 56 132.88 -95.14 41.12
CA LYS A 56 133.22 -96.59 41.09
C LYS A 56 134.65 -96.82 41.66
N ALA A 57 134.87 -97.85 42.50
CA ALA A 57 136.18 -98.48 42.89
C ALA A 57 137.30 -97.58 43.48
N GLY A 58 138.33 -98.07 44.19
CA GLY A 58 138.58 -99.41 44.76
C GLY A 58 140.07 -99.85 44.77
N LYS A 59 140.45 -100.75 45.70
CA LYS A 59 141.58 -101.73 45.58
C LYS A 59 143.06 -101.29 45.79
N GLY A 60 143.40 -100.82 47.00
CA GLY A 60 144.38 -101.44 47.96
C GLY A 60 145.91 -101.61 47.68
N LYS A 61 146.60 -102.14 48.72
CA LYS A 61 148.03 -102.61 48.81
C LYS A 61 149.10 -101.48 48.83
N LYS A 62 150.17 -101.48 49.66
CA LYS A 62 151.16 -102.55 49.92
C LYS A 62 152.17 -102.20 51.08
N ASP A 63 152.53 -103.21 51.87
CA ASP A 63 153.75 -103.52 52.70
C ASP A 63 154.52 -102.51 53.58
N GLY A 64 154.68 -102.87 54.88
CA GLY A 64 155.95 -102.84 55.65
C GLY A 64 156.26 -101.62 56.55
N LYS A 65 157.12 -101.71 57.59
CA LYS A 65 157.68 -102.88 58.33
C LYS A 65 158.45 -102.39 59.59
N GLN A 66 158.04 -102.77 60.81
CA GLN A 66 158.89 -103.17 61.97
C GLN A 66 158.04 -103.45 63.24
N GLU A 67 158.67 -103.87 64.35
CA GLU A 67 158.09 -104.79 65.34
C GLU A 67 157.98 -104.23 66.78
N ALA A 68 156.85 -104.46 67.45
CA ALA A 68 156.75 -104.66 68.91
C ALA A 68 155.40 -105.28 69.31
N LYS A 69 155.42 -106.05 70.41
CA LYS A 69 154.37 -106.90 71.01
C LYS A 69 152.95 -106.26 71.11
N PRO A 70 151.85 -107.01 70.90
CA PRO A 70 150.48 -106.51 71.06
C PRO A 70 149.95 -106.65 72.50
N ASP A 71 148.98 -105.80 72.85
CA ASP A 71 148.22 -105.84 74.09
C ASP A 71 146.72 -105.97 73.80
N LYS A 72 145.98 -106.75 74.59
CA LYS A 72 144.61 -107.21 74.26
C LYS A 72 143.49 -106.35 74.85
N GLU A 73 143.79 -105.48 75.81
CA GLU A 73 142.79 -104.74 76.57
C GLU A 73 142.11 -103.64 75.73
N LEU A 74 142.90 -102.94 74.90
CA LEU A 74 142.48 -101.78 74.09
C LEU A 74 141.45 -102.09 72.99
N GLU A 75 141.31 -103.34 72.54
CA GLU A 75 140.25 -103.71 71.58
C GLU A 75 138.91 -103.99 72.27
N MET A 76 138.90 -104.62 73.44
CA MET A 76 137.68 -104.79 74.24
C MET A 76 137.17 -103.44 74.75
N GLU A 77 138.06 -102.53 75.14
CA GLU A 77 137.67 -101.18 75.57
C GLU A 77 137.04 -100.37 74.43
N LYS A 78 137.61 -100.41 73.22
CA LYS A 78 137.00 -99.80 72.01
C LYS A 78 135.66 -100.44 71.65
N ALA A 79 135.50 -101.75 71.83
CA ALA A 79 134.22 -102.43 71.61
C ALA A 79 133.15 -101.97 72.63
N ARG A 80 133.50 -101.84 73.91
CA ARG A 80 132.63 -101.29 74.96
C ARG A 80 132.25 -99.83 74.69
N ALA A 81 133.22 -98.98 74.31
CA ALA A 81 132.95 -97.59 73.96
C ALA A 81 132.03 -97.45 72.74
N ASN A 82 132.19 -98.31 71.72
CA ASN A 82 131.31 -98.35 70.57
C ASN A 82 129.89 -98.83 70.97
N ALA A 83 129.77 -99.85 71.82
CA ALA A 83 128.49 -100.31 72.35
C ALA A 83 127.75 -99.20 73.13
N ALA A 84 128.42 -98.52 74.05
CA ALA A 84 127.87 -97.38 74.79
C ALA A 84 127.42 -96.22 73.86
N VAL A 85 128.13 -95.99 72.75
CA VAL A 85 127.71 -95.02 71.71
C VAL A 85 126.46 -95.49 70.96
N TRP A 86 126.25 -96.80 70.78
CA TRP A 86 125.00 -97.33 70.23
C TRP A 86 123.85 -97.33 71.24
N GLU A 87 124.12 -97.55 72.52
CA GLU A 87 123.14 -97.43 73.61
C GLU A 87 122.67 -95.98 73.75
N LEU A 88 123.58 -95.00 73.84
CA LEU A 88 123.22 -93.57 73.87
C LEU A 88 122.47 -93.12 72.58
N ARG A 89 122.81 -93.71 71.42
CA ARG A 89 122.04 -93.47 70.17
C ARG A 89 120.65 -94.07 70.25
N LEU A 90 120.51 -95.28 70.79
CA LEU A 90 119.22 -95.94 70.98
C LEU A 90 118.34 -95.10 71.93
N GLU A 91 118.87 -94.70 73.09
CA GLU A 91 118.20 -93.82 74.06
C GLU A 91 117.75 -92.50 73.42
N VAL A 92 118.61 -91.82 72.66
CA VAL A 92 118.23 -90.58 71.95
C VAL A 92 117.15 -90.85 70.89
N THR A 93 117.22 -91.97 70.17
CA THR A 93 116.14 -92.34 69.23
C THR A 93 114.85 -92.68 69.95
N ASP A 94 114.86 -93.41 71.06
CA ASP A 94 113.67 -93.76 71.84
C ASP A 94 113.06 -92.55 72.54
N GLN A 95 113.88 -91.61 73.04
CA GLN A 95 113.41 -90.31 73.52
C GLN A 95 112.74 -89.53 72.39
N SER A 96 113.32 -89.48 71.18
CA SER A 96 112.69 -88.82 70.03
C SER A 96 111.39 -89.51 69.63
N LEU A 97 111.34 -90.85 69.69
CA LEU A 97 110.18 -91.66 69.32
C LEU A 97 109.05 -91.55 70.36
N ALA A 98 109.39 -91.44 71.65
CA ALA A 98 108.47 -91.07 72.72
C ALA A 98 107.90 -89.65 72.49
N GLN A 99 108.76 -88.65 72.21
CA GLN A 99 108.34 -87.29 71.89
C GLN A 99 107.45 -87.23 70.64
N TYR A 100 107.73 -88.02 69.59
CA TYR A 100 106.86 -88.15 68.42
C TYR A 100 105.53 -88.82 68.77
N ARG A 101 105.52 -89.90 69.57
CA ARG A 101 104.28 -90.53 70.06
C ARG A 101 103.44 -89.54 70.88
N GLU A 102 104.06 -88.71 71.72
CA GLU A 102 103.39 -87.67 72.50
C GLU A 102 102.92 -86.49 71.65
N ALA A 103 103.67 -86.08 70.64
CA ALA A 103 103.22 -85.10 69.64
C ALA A 103 102.00 -85.62 68.88
N CYS A 104 102.01 -86.87 68.40
CA CYS A 104 100.86 -87.50 67.75
C CYS A 104 99.65 -87.63 68.69
N ARG A 105 99.84 -88.00 69.96
CA ARG A 105 98.76 -88.02 70.96
C ARG A 105 98.18 -86.63 71.23
N ARG A 106 99.02 -85.59 71.31
CA ARG A 106 98.56 -84.20 71.46
C ARG A 106 97.80 -83.72 70.23
N LEU A 107 98.32 -83.98 69.02
CA LEU A 107 97.66 -83.66 67.76
C LEU A 107 96.31 -84.39 67.62
N ALA A 108 96.22 -85.66 68.04
CA ALA A 108 94.96 -86.41 68.05
C ALA A 108 93.92 -85.75 68.97
N ARG A 109 94.27 -85.45 70.23
CA ARG A 109 93.39 -84.74 71.17
C ARG A 109 92.93 -83.38 70.63
N VAL A 110 93.87 -82.57 70.13
CA VAL A 110 93.53 -81.25 69.55
C VAL A 110 92.64 -81.40 68.32
N ASN A 111 92.81 -82.45 67.50
CA ASN A 111 91.95 -82.71 66.35
C ASN A 111 90.55 -83.21 66.74
N GLU A 112 90.44 -84.01 67.81
CA GLU A 112 89.17 -84.41 68.43
C GLU A 112 88.44 -83.21 69.05
N GLU A 113 89.16 -82.35 69.78
CA GLU A 113 88.66 -81.09 70.35
C GLU A 113 88.18 -80.13 69.26
N LEU A 114 88.97 -79.93 68.18
CA LEU A 114 88.59 -79.09 67.03
C LEU A 114 87.40 -79.67 66.26
N SER A 115 87.36 -80.98 66.04
CA SER A 115 86.23 -81.65 65.38
C SER A 115 84.95 -81.52 66.23
N GLY A 116 85.07 -81.63 67.55
CA GLY A 116 83.97 -81.36 68.49
C GLY A 116 83.56 -79.89 68.54
N GLN A 117 84.48 -78.93 68.33
CA GLN A 117 84.17 -77.51 68.20
C GLN A 117 83.44 -77.22 66.88
N LEU A 118 83.92 -77.77 65.76
CA LEU A 118 83.28 -77.65 64.45
C LEU A 118 81.85 -78.22 64.48
N PHE A 119 81.66 -79.45 64.97
CA PHE A 119 80.32 -80.05 65.06
C PHE A 119 79.36 -79.24 65.94
N ARG A 120 79.84 -78.65 67.04
CA ARG A 120 79.03 -77.72 67.86
C ARG A 120 78.68 -76.46 67.07
N ALA A 121 79.67 -75.79 66.45
CA ALA A 121 79.45 -74.58 65.68
C ALA A 121 78.55 -74.80 64.45
N GLU A 122 78.64 -75.95 63.79
CA GLU A 122 77.74 -76.37 62.70
C GLU A 122 76.31 -76.56 63.23
N LYS A 123 76.13 -77.24 64.36
CA LYS A 123 74.81 -77.40 64.98
C LYS A 123 74.23 -76.05 65.40
N ASP A 124 75.00 -75.22 66.09
CA ASP A 124 74.57 -73.89 66.54
C ASP A 124 74.21 -73.00 65.33
N ALA A 125 74.97 -73.07 64.24
CA ALA A 125 74.67 -72.38 62.99
C ALA A 125 73.40 -72.91 62.31
N ILE A 126 73.13 -74.22 62.36
CA ILE A 126 71.89 -74.83 61.86
C ILE A 126 70.68 -74.39 62.71
N ASP A 127 70.79 -74.42 64.04
CA ASP A 127 69.71 -74.02 64.95
C ASP A 127 69.40 -72.50 64.83
N VAL A 128 70.43 -71.65 64.73
CA VAL A 128 70.29 -70.20 64.47
C VAL A 128 69.71 -69.93 63.08
N THR A 129 70.18 -70.62 62.03
CA THR A 129 69.62 -70.50 60.67
C THR A 129 68.17 -70.98 60.62
N GLY A 130 67.83 -72.04 61.35
CA GLY A 130 66.48 -72.56 61.48
C GLY A 130 65.54 -71.60 62.21
N PHE A 131 66.03 -70.93 63.26
CA PHE A 131 65.30 -69.86 63.94
C PHE A 131 65.02 -68.68 63.00
N PHE A 132 66.03 -68.14 62.32
CA PHE A 132 65.84 -67.03 61.38
C PHE A 132 64.90 -67.40 60.24
N LYS A 133 65.05 -68.57 59.61
CA LYS A 133 64.12 -69.04 58.56
C LYS A 133 62.66 -69.08 59.02
N ARG A 134 62.38 -69.63 60.22
CA ARG A 134 61.02 -69.63 60.79
C ARG A 134 60.51 -68.21 61.10
N GLN A 135 61.40 -67.32 61.52
CA GLN A 135 61.06 -65.91 61.77
C GLN A 135 60.76 -65.17 60.47
N ASP A 136 61.48 -65.48 59.38
CA ASP A 136 61.32 -64.85 58.08
C ASP A 136 60.07 -65.37 57.36
N THR A 137 59.78 -66.68 57.36
CA THR A 137 58.49 -67.19 56.83
C THR A 137 57.30 -66.61 57.59
N ALA A 138 57.38 -66.47 58.92
CA ALA A 138 56.34 -65.82 59.72
C ALA A 138 56.20 -64.30 59.44
N LYS A 139 57.27 -63.63 58.98
CA LYS A 139 57.18 -62.24 58.46
C LYS A 139 56.55 -62.22 57.08
N GLU A 140 56.93 -63.14 56.18
CA GLU A 140 56.42 -63.24 54.81
C GLU A 140 54.91 -63.56 54.79
N GLU A 141 54.46 -64.54 55.59
CA GLU A 141 53.04 -64.83 55.83
C GLU A 141 52.29 -63.58 56.32
N LYS A 142 52.85 -62.86 57.30
CA LYS A 142 52.28 -61.62 57.82
C LYS A 142 52.26 -60.50 56.78
N ILE A 143 53.26 -60.41 55.91
CA ILE A 143 53.30 -59.46 54.80
C ILE A 143 52.22 -59.81 53.77
N SER A 144 52.06 -61.08 53.41
CA SER A 144 51.00 -61.54 52.48
C SER A 144 49.61 -61.20 53.01
N VAL A 145 49.31 -61.54 54.28
CA VAL A 145 48.03 -61.23 54.92
C VAL A 145 47.79 -59.71 55.05
N LEU A 146 48.84 -58.89 55.20
CA LEU A 146 48.72 -57.43 55.18
C LEU A 146 48.51 -56.88 53.77
N GLN A 147 49.11 -57.48 52.74
CA GLN A 147 48.91 -57.11 51.34
C GLN A 147 47.49 -57.45 50.86
N GLU A 148 46.97 -58.64 51.19
CA GLU A 148 45.58 -59.04 50.91
C GLU A 148 44.57 -58.12 51.62
N LYS A 149 44.84 -57.74 52.88
CA LYS A 149 44.01 -56.77 53.62
C LYS A 149 44.04 -55.38 53.02
N LEU A 150 45.22 -54.91 52.57
CA LEU A 150 45.33 -53.63 51.87
C LEU A 150 44.57 -53.66 50.54
N GLN A 151 44.73 -54.71 49.72
CA GLN A 151 44.04 -54.85 48.44
C GLN A 151 42.51 -54.92 48.60
N SER A 152 42.01 -55.66 49.60
CA SER A 152 40.56 -55.74 49.87
C SER A 152 40.00 -54.41 50.42
N GLN A 153 40.74 -53.69 51.27
CA GLN A 153 40.35 -52.34 51.69
C GLN A 153 40.37 -51.34 50.54
N GLU A 154 41.37 -51.37 49.66
CA GLU A 154 41.39 -50.53 48.46
C GLU A 154 40.25 -50.87 47.49
N ALA A 155 39.87 -52.14 47.36
CA ALA A 155 38.76 -52.56 46.52
C ALA A 155 37.42 -52.03 47.06
N LEU A 156 37.16 -52.21 48.36
CA LEU A 156 35.96 -51.67 49.02
C LEU A 156 35.90 -50.14 48.93
N ALA A 157 37.01 -49.44 49.18
CA ALA A 157 37.06 -47.98 49.06
C ALA A 157 36.82 -47.50 47.61
N ARG A 158 37.26 -48.25 46.60
CA ARG A 158 36.94 -47.97 45.18
C ARG A 158 35.47 -48.23 44.86
N GLU A 159 34.86 -49.28 45.39
CA GLU A 159 33.43 -49.52 45.25
C GLU A 159 32.58 -48.44 45.90
N GLU A 160 32.93 -47.99 47.10
CA GLU A 160 32.25 -46.89 47.80
C GLU A 160 32.39 -45.57 47.03
N GLN A 161 33.58 -45.27 46.50
CA GLN A 161 33.80 -44.12 45.62
C GLN A 161 32.98 -44.21 44.32
N ASN A 162 32.92 -45.37 43.68
CA ASN A 162 32.13 -45.56 42.46
C ASN A 162 30.64 -45.38 42.72
N LYS A 163 30.08 -45.98 43.78
CA LYS A 163 28.67 -45.83 44.19
C LYS A 163 28.34 -44.35 44.44
N LEU A 164 29.19 -43.63 45.17
CA LEU A 164 29.01 -42.20 45.44
C LEU A 164 29.09 -41.34 44.16
N VAL A 165 29.96 -41.70 43.21
CA VAL A 165 30.04 -41.04 41.88
C VAL A 165 28.81 -41.34 41.04
N GLU A 166 28.29 -42.57 41.07
CA GLU A 166 27.06 -42.97 40.38
C GLU A 166 25.84 -42.22 40.94
N ASP A 167 25.67 -42.17 42.26
CA ASP A 167 24.60 -41.44 42.94
C ASP A 167 24.60 -39.94 42.59
N TYR A 168 25.76 -39.27 42.67
CA TYR A 168 25.86 -37.85 42.29
C TYR A 168 25.69 -37.64 40.78
N THR A 169 26.14 -38.58 39.93
CA THR A 169 25.93 -38.49 38.48
C THR A 169 24.44 -38.60 38.14
N LEU A 170 23.70 -39.49 38.82
CA LEU A 170 22.25 -39.62 38.69
C LEU A 170 21.54 -38.32 39.10
N GLN A 171 21.81 -37.80 40.31
CA GLN A 171 21.24 -36.54 40.80
C GLN A 171 21.53 -35.35 39.85
N ILE A 172 22.76 -35.26 39.32
CA ILE A 172 23.12 -34.24 38.33
C ILE A 172 22.31 -34.43 37.04
N SER A 173 22.09 -35.66 36.58
CA SER A 173 21.30 -35.93 35.38
C SER A 173 19.81 -35.58 35.56
N GLU A 174 19.22 -35.90 36.70
CA GLU A 174 17.84 -35.56 37.06
C GLU A 174 17.65 -34.03 37.14
N MET A 175 18.56 -33.34 37.83
CA MET A 175 18.54 -31.87 37.93
C MET A 175 18.73 -31.19 36.57
N GLN A 176 19.59 -31.73 35.70
CA GLN A 176 19.71 -31.25 34.32
C GLN A 176 18.42 -31.48 33.51
N GLU A 177 17.74 -32.61 33.68
CA GLU A 177 16.50 -32.89 32.95
C GLU A 177 15.33 -32.02 33.46
N LEU A 178 15.22 -31.82 34.77
CA LEU A 178 14.29 -30.86 35.38
C LEU A 178 14.56 -29.43 34.90
N PHE A 179 15.82 -29.02 34.80
CA PHE A 179 16.20 -27.71 34.26
C PHE A 179 15.83 -27.58 32.77
N ARG A 180 16.06 -28.62 31.95
CA ARG A 180 15.62 -28.66 30.54
C ARG A 180 14.11 -28.53 30.42
N LYS A 181 13.34 -29.27 31.23
CA LYS A 181 11.87 -29.20 31.29
C LYS A 181 11.41 -27.78 31.66
N LYS A 182 11.96 -27.20 32.73
CA LYS A 182 11.62 -25.83 33.17
C LYS A 182 12.03 -24.73 32.18
N SER A 183 13.14 -24.91 31.47
CA SER A 183 13.56 -24.01 30.37
C SER A 183 12.58 -24.10 29.18
N SER A 184 12.11 -25.31 28.84
CA SER A 184 11.06 -25.50 27.83
C SER A 184 9.73 -24.85 28.24
N ASP A 185 9.29 -25.05 29.49
CA ASP A 185 8.10 -24.39 30.05
C ASP A 185 8.23 -22.86 29.93
N PHE A 186 9.37 -22.30 30.35
CA PHE A 186 9.65 -20.87 30.31
C PHE A 186 9.61 -20.30 28.89
N ASN A 187 10.23 -20.97 27.91
CA ASN A 187 10.21 -20.54 26.51
C ASN A 187 8.78 -20.55 25.95
N MET A 188 7.98 -21.57 26.26
CA MET A 188 6.58 -21.66 25.85
C MET A 188 5.73 -20.54 26.45
N ILE A 189 5.93 -20.22 27.74
CA ILE A 189 5.28 -19.08 28.41
C ILE A 189 5.73 -17.75 27.79
N GLN A 190 7.03 -17.59 27.49
CA GLN A 190 7.58 -16.39 26.87
C GLN A 190 6.99 -16.16 25.46
N ASP A 191 6.84 -17.20 24.66
CA ASP A 191 6.21 -17.12 23.33
C ASP A 191 4.69 -16.91 23.41
N GLY A 192 4.02 -17.48 24.42
CA GLY A 192 2.64 -17.12 24.76
C GLY A 192 2.51 -15.62 25.08
N MET A 193 3.41 -15.08 25.89
CA MET A 193 3.44 -13.65 26.26
C MET A 193 3.75 -12.73 25.05
N LYS A 194 4.54 -13.17 24.07
CA LYS A 194 4.72 -12.44 22.79
C LYS A 194 3.40 -12.39 22.02
N LYS A 195 2.75 -13.54 21.81
CA LYS A 195 1.46 -13.66 21.09
C LYS A 195 0.34 -12.85 21.77
N ILE A 196 0.29 -12.84 23.10
CA ILE A 196 -0.67 -12.02 23.87
C ILE A 196 -0.42 -10.52 23.66
N LYS A 197 0.84 -10.06 23.66
CA LYS A 197 1.18 -8.66 23.37
C LYS A 197 0.82 -8.26 21.93
N GLU A 198 1.11 -9.11 20.95
CA GLU A 198 0.72 -8.88 19.55
C GLU A 198 -0.81 -8.83 19.40
N PHE A 199 -1.55 -9.71 20.10
CA PHE A 199 -3.01 -9.69 20.13
C PHE A 199 -3.54 -8.41 20.79
N GLN A 200 -2.98 -7.98 21.91
CA GLN A 200 -3.35 -6.72 22.57
C GLN A 200 -3.09 -5.50 21.67
N GLN A 201 -1.98 -5.45 20.94
CA GLN A 201 -1.68 -4.39 19.98
C GLN A 201 -2.68 -4.37 18.81
N LYS A 202 -2.93 -5.53 18.18
CA LYS A 202 -3.91 -5.66 17.09
C LYS A 202 -5.34 -5.35 17.56
N LYS A 203 -5.68 -5.74 18.79
CA LYS A 203 -6.97 -5.41 19.41
C LYS A 203 -7.10 -3.89 19.60
N ALA A 204 -6.11 -3.22 20.17
CA ALA A 204 -6.14 -1.77 20.38
C ALA A 204 -6.20 -1.00 19.04
N GLN A 205 -5.51 -1.47 18.01
CA GLN A 205 -5.62 -0.94 16.64
C GLN A 205 -7.04 -1.08 16.09
N MET A 206 -7.63 -2.27 16.17
CA MET A 206 -9.01 -2.51 15.72
C MET A 206 -10.06 -1.73 16.53
N GLU A 207 -9.88 -1.58 17.83
CA GLU A 207 -10.75 -0.75 18.68
C GLU A 207 -10.61 0.73 18.32
N GLN A 208 -9.42 1.21 17.96
CA GLN A 208 -9.23 2.56 17.41
C GLN A 208 -9.90 2.71 16.03
N GLU A 209 -9.64 1.83 15.07
CA GLU A 209 -10.26 1.86 13.73
C GLU A 209 -11.79 1.87 13.81
N LEU A 210 -12.39 1.10 14.72
CA LEU A 210 -13.83 1.09 14.96
C LEU A 210 -14.36 2.39 15.59
N ASN A 211 -13.56 3.09 16.42
CA ASN A 211 -13.91 4.39 16.95
C ASN A 211 -13.78 5.49 15.89
N ASP A 212 -12.67 5.49 15.14
CA ASP A 212 -12.41 6.42 14.04
C ASP A 212 -13.53 6.30 12.97
N ILE A 213 -13.97 5.08 12.62
CA ILE A 213 -15.10 4.86 11.70
C ILE A 213 -16.42 5.40 12.28
N ARG A 214 -16.68 5.23 13.59
CA ARG A 214 -17.89 5.78 14.24
C ARG A 214 -17.87 7.30 14.26
N GLU A 215 -16.75 7.92 14.58
CA GLU A 215 -16.63 9.38 14.59
C GLU A 215 -16.80 9.97 13.18
N ASN A 216 -16.19 9.35 12.16
CA ASN A 216 -16.39 9.75 10.77
C ASN A 216 -17.86 9.58 10.30
N MET A 217 -18.55 8.52 10.73
CA MET A 217 -19.98 8.33 10.47
C MET A 217 -20.82 9.41 11.17
N ASP A 218 -20.57 9.67 12.45
CA ASP A 218 -21.23 10.72 13.24
C ASP A 218 -21.01 12.12 12.64
N ILE A 219 -19.83 12.39 12.07
CA ILE A 219 -19.52 13.64 11.35
C ILE A 219 -20.31 13.70 10.05
N ALA A 220 -20.28 12.65 9.22
CA ALA A 220 -21.02 12.60 7.96
C ALA A 220 -22.54 12.76 8.17
N ASP A 221 -23.10 12.16 9.22
CA ASP A 221 -24.51 12.32 9.60
C ASP A 221 -24.84 13.75 10.07
N LYS A 222 -23.92 14.41 10.79
CA LYS A 222 -24.07 15.83 11.17
C LYS A 222 -24.02 16.73 9.94
N GLU A 223 -23.04 16.55 9.05
CA GLU A 223 -22.90 17.31 7.81
C GLU A 223 -24.10 17.10 6.87
N HIS A 224 -24.57 15.85 6.71
CA HIS A 224 -25.75 15.55 5.90
C HIS A 224 -27.00 16.23 6.47
N ARG A 225 -27.25 16.11 7.78
CA ARG A 225 -28.37 16.76 8.47
C ARG A 225 -28.30 18.29 8.37
N GLU A 226 -27.12 18.87 8.54
CA GLU A 226 -26.91 20.30 8.31
C GLU A 226 -27.20 20.71 6.86
N ASN A 227 -26.74 19.94 5.88
CA ASN A 227 -26.94 20.25 4.47
C ASN A 227 -28.41 20.10 4.06
N LEU A 228 -29.13 19.13 4.65
CA LEU A 228 -30.58 19.00 4.53
C LEU A 228 -31.29 20.22 5.13
N ASN A 229 -30.97 20.63 6.37
CA ASN A 229 -31.51 21.85 6.98
C ASN A 229 -31.22 23.11 6.14
N LYS A 230 -30.01 23.22 5.56
CA LYS A 230 -29.61 24.32 4.65
C LYS A 230 -30.37 24.29 3.32
N MET A 231 -30.82 23.12 2.85
CA MET A 231 -31.67 22.95 1.66
C MET A 231 -33.13 23.32 1.98
N GLU A 232 -33.68 22.81 3.09
CA GLU A 232 -35.02 23.15 3.56
C GLU A 232 -35.18 24.66 3.79
N TYR A 233 -34.24 25.31 4.47
CA TYR A 233 -34.28 26.76 4.68
C TYR A 233 -34.33 27.54 3.36
N LYS A 234 -33.57 27.12 2.33
CA LYS A 234 -33.63 27.72 0.99
C LYS A 234 -34.98 27.47 0.33
N PHE A 235 -35.51 26.25 0.43
CA PHE A 235 -36.82 25.88 -0.11
C PHE A 235 -37.96 26.67 0.52
N PHE A 236 -38.02 26.78 1.86
CA PHE A 236 -39.01 27.60 2.55
C PHE A 236 -38.89 29.08 2.19
N LYS A 237 -37.67 29.62 2.08
CA LYS A 237 -37.44 31.02 1.68
C LYS A 237 -37.90 31.31 0.25
N GLU A 238 -37.72 30.37 -0.67
CA GLU A 238 -38.14 30.50 -2.07
C GLU A 238 -39.64 30.24 -2.24
N LYS A 239 -40.20 29.24 -1.56
CA LYS A 239 -41.65 29.01 -1.47
C LYS A 239 -42.36 30.29 -0.98
N ALA A 240 -41.91 30.85 0.14
CA ALA A 240 -42.44 32.10 0.68
C ALA A 240 -42.11 33.33 -0.19
N ARG A 241 -41.25 33.24 -1.22
CA ARG A 241 -41.08 34.28 -2.25
C ARG A 241 -42.17 34.14 -3.32
N LEU A 242 -42.37 32.92 -3.82
CA LEU A 242 -43.37 32.59 -4.84
C LEU A 242 -44.80 32.79 -4.34
N GLU A 243 -45.12 32.42 -3.10
CA GLU A 243 -46.43 32.67 -2.47
C GLU A 243 -46.74 34.18 -2.47
N ARG A 244 -45.81 35.02 -1.99
CA ARG A 244 -45.91 36.48 -2.04
C ARG A 244 -45.90 37.07 -3.46
N GLU A 245 -45.58 36.30 -4.50
CA GLU A 245 -45.68 36.74 -5.90
C GLU A 245 -47.05 36.37 -6.48
N ALA A 246 -47.55 35.16 -6.19
CA ALA A 246 -48.91 34.77 -6.49
C ALA A 246 -49.93 35.69 -5.81
N GLU A 247 -49.77 36.01 -4.51
CA GLU A 247 -50.61 36.96 -3.78
C GLU A 247 -50.66 38.34 -4.45
N ARG A 248 -49.49 38.87 -4.88
CA ARG A 248 -49.42 40.16 -5.59
C ARG A 248 -50.07 40.11 -6.97
N MET A 249 -49.94 39.01 -7.70
CA MET A 249 -50.61 38.84 -8.99
C MET A 249 -52.13 38.69 -8.84
N ILE A 250 -52.59 37.96 -7.81
CA ILE A 250 -54.02 37.86 -7.47
C ILE A 250 -54.59 39.23 -7.11
N ALA A 251 -53.91 39.99 -6.25
CA ALA A 251 -54.32 41.35 -5.90
C ALA A 251 -54.36 42.28 -7.12
N LEU A 252 -53.36 42.23 -8.01
CA LEU A 252 -53.34 43.03 -9.23
C LEU A 252 -54.47 42.66 -10.22
N VAL A 253 -54.82 41.37 -10.32
CA VAL A 253 -55.95 40.91 -11.13
C VAL A 253 -57.28 41.30 -10.49
N GLN A 254 -57.41 41.23 -9.16
CA GLN A 254 -58.58 41.71 -8.43
C GLN A 254 -58.79 43.23 -8.61
N GLU A 255 -57.73 44.03 -8.47
CA GLU A 255 -57.75 45.46 -8.74
C GLU A 255 -58.13 45.75 -10.20
N ARG A 256 -57.54 45.07 -11.19
CA ARG A 256 -57.95 45.24 -12.59
C ARG A 256 -59.43 44.91 -12.80
N ALA A 257 -59.90 43.76 -12.29
CA ALA A 257 -61.29 43.34 -12.45
C ALA A 257 -62.27 44.29 -11.73
N HIS A 258 -61.89 44.85 -10.59
CA HIS A 258 -62.69 45.84 -9.88
C HIS A 258 -62.78 47.17 -10.66
N ASN A 259 -61.65 47.68 -11.15
CA ASN A 259 -61.62 48.89 -11.98
C ASN A 259 -62.37 48.68 -13.31
N GLU A 260 -62.26 47.51 -13.94
CA GLU A 260 -63.00 47.18 -15.15
C GLU A 260 -64.51 47.09 -14.88
N ALA A 261 -64.92 46.47 -13.78
CA ALA A 261 -66.33 46.45 -13.37
C ALA A 261 -66.88 47.86 -13.08
N ILE A 262 -66.09 48.76 -12.48
CA ILE A 262 -66.46 50.17 -12.29
C ILE A 262 -66.68 50.85 -13.66
N VAL A 263 -65.75 50.69 -14.61
CA VAL A 263 -65.88 51.28 -15.95
C VAL A 263 -67.09 50.72 -16.70
N GLN A 264 -67.35 49.41 -16.62
CA GLN A 264 -68.54 48.78 -17.22
C GLN A 264 -69.85 49.30 -16.58
N LEU A 265 -69.87 49.52 -15.26
CA LEU A 265 -71.02 50.11 -14.57
C LEU A 265 -71.23 51.58 -14.96
N ASP A 266 -70.16 52.37 -15.07
CA ASP A 266 -70.20 53.75 -15.56
C ASP A 266 -70.71 53.82 -17.00
N ASP A 267 -70.27 52.94 -17.89
CA ASP A 267 -70.76 52.90 -19.28
C ASP A 267 -72.20 52.40 -19.38
N ALA A 268 -72.60 51.42 -18.58
CA ALA A 268 -74.00 51.02 -18.45
C ALA A 268 -74.88 52.18 -17.96
N ALA A 269 -74.44 52.90 -16.92
CA ALA A 269 -75.13 54.09 -16.42
C ALA A 269 -75.21 55.20 -17.49
N ARG A 270 -74.09 55.53 -18.15
CA ARG A 270 -74.05 56.50 -19.27
C ARG A 270 -74.98 56.10 -20.42
N SER A 271 -75.09 54.80 -20.73
CA SER A 271 -76.00 54.28 -21.75
C SER A 271 -77.47 54.43 -21.34
N VAL A 272 -77.81 54.04 -20.11
CA VAL A 272 -79.16 54.21 -19.54
C VAL A 272 -79.55 55.69 -19.47
N PHE A 273 -78.65 56.61 -19.11
CA PHE A 273 -78.92 58.04 -19.16
C PHE A 273 -79.16 58.57 -20.58
N LYS A 274 -78.40 58.11 -21.59
CA LYS A 274 -78.63 58.48 -22.99
C LYS A 274 -80.00 58.00 -23.49
N GLU A 275 -80.36 56.76 -23.22
CA GLU A 275 -81.68 56.24 -23.63
C GLU A 275 -82.81 56.89 -22.82
N ASN A 276 -82.59 57.24 -21.55
CA ASN A 276 -83.55 58.03 -20.77
C ASN A 276 -83.77 59.44 -21.35
N ILE A 277 -82.71 60.11 -21.84
CA ILE A 277 -82.83 61.39 -22.57
C ILE A 277 -83.65 61.18 -23.86
N ARG A 278 -83.30 60.18 -24.67
CA ARG A 278 -83.99 59.86 -25.93
C ARG A 278 -85.47 59.52 -25.71
N LEU A 279 -85.80 58.74 -24.69
CA LEU A 279 -87.18 58.41 -24.31
C LEU A 279 -87.94 59.65 -23.82
N ASN A 280 -87.29 60.54 -23.07
CA ASN A 280 -87.89 61.84 -22.70
C ASN A 280 -88.10 62.77 -23.92
N GLU A 281 -87.23 62.71 -24.92
CA GLU A 281 -87.42 63.46 -26.18
C GLU A 281 -88.57 62.88 -27.01
N ALA A 282 -88.61 61.55 -27.19
CA ALA A 282 -89.74 60.87 -27.84
C ALA A 282 -91.07 61.17 -27.12
N LEU A 283 -91.08 61.14 -25.78
CA LEU A 283 -92.24 61.51 -24.97
C LEU A 283 -92.65 62.98 -25.21
N LYS A 284 -91.70 63.93 -25.27
CA LYS A 284 -91.99 65.34 -25.63
C LYS A 284 -92.56 65.48 -27.05
N TYR A 285 -92.08 64.70 -28.02
CA TYR A 285 -92.66 64.68 -29.37
C TYR A 285 -94.09 64.13 -29.36
N HIS A 286 -94.34 63.00 -28.69
CA HIS A 286 -95.69 62.44 -28.57
C HIS A 286 -96.67 63.34 -27.79
N ILE A 287 -96.19 64.07 -26.77
CA ILE A 287 -97.00 65.09 -26.07
C ILE A 287 -97.37 66.23 -27.04
N LYS A 288 -96.40 66.79 -27.78
CA LYS A 288 -96.69 67.83 -28.79
C LYS A 288 -97.64 67.34 -29.88
N GLU A 289 -97.50 66.09 -30.32
CA GLU A 289 -98.38 65.53 -31.34
C GLU A 289 -99.79 65.29 -30.80
N ALA A 290 -99.92 64.80 -29.57
CA ALA A 290 -101.22 64.72 -28.88
C ALA A 290 -101.86 66.11 -28.70
N GLU A 291 -101.09 67.13 -28.33
CA GLU A 291 -101.57 68.52 -28.29
C GLU A 291 -102.00 69.03 -29.67
N ASN A 292 -101.29 68.70 -30.74
CA ASN A 292 -101.61 69.13 -32.10
C ASN A 292 -102.86 68.42 -32.64
N MET A 293 -102.96 67.10 -32.43
CA MET A 293 -104.17 66.35 -32.71
C MET A 293 -105.35 66.86 -31.88
N GLN A 294 -105.14 67.25 -30.62
CA GLN A 294 -106.18 67.88 -29.78
C GLN A 294 -106.57 69.28 -30.29
N LYS A 295 -105.64 70.06 -30.87
CA LYS A 295 -105.97 71.33 -31.55
C LYS A 295 -106.78 71.06 -32.83
N LEU A 296 -106.41 70.04 -33.61
CA LEU A 296 -107.08 69.66 -34.85
C LEU A 296 -108.49 69.10 -34.61
N THR A 297 -108.69 68.21 -33.62
CA THR A 297 -110.03 67.73 -33.25
C THR A 297 -110.91 68.85 -32.71
N ASN A 298 -110.35 69.78 -31.91
CA ASN A 298 -111.06 70.99 -31.48
C ASN A 298 -111.40 71.95 -32.65
N ALA A 299 -110.58 71.99 -33.70
CA ALA A 299 -110.86 72.78 -34.91
C ALA A 299 -111.96 72.12 -35.75
N LEU A 300 -111.82 70.83 -36.06
CA LEU A 300 -112.83 70.03 -36.77
C LEU A 300 -114.16 69.95 -36.01
N ALA A 301 -114.16 69.99 -34.67
CA ALA A 301 -115.39 70.06 -33.87
C ALA A 301 -116.10 71.41 -34.03
N LYS A 302 -115.35 72.52 -34.13
CA LYS A 302 -115.92 73.84 -34.45
C LYS A 302 -116.42 73.91 -35.89
N GLU A 303 -115.67 73.36 -36.84
CA GLU A 303 -116.03 73.32 -38.25
C GLU A 303 -117.29 72.47 -38.50
N ASN A 304 -117.38 71.28 -37.87
CA ASN A 304 -118.60 70.47 -37.89
C ASN A 304 -119.79 71.20 -37.23
N ALA A 305 -119.56 72.03 -36.21
CA ALA A 305 -120.61 72.84 -35.60
C ALA A 305 -121.08 73.97 -36.54
N SER A 306 -120.19 74.65 -37.27
CA SER A 306 -120.60 75.60 -38.31
C SER A 306 -121.27 74.93 -39.50
N LEU A 307 -120.74 73.80 -39.99
CA LEU A 307 -121.35 73.05 -41.09
C LEU A 307 -122.71 72.45 -40.73
N ALA A 308 -122.96 72.14 -39.45
CA ALA A 308 -124.29 71.76 -38.97
C ALA A 308 -125.28 72.93 -39.04
N LEU A 309 -124.87 74.14 -38.62
CA LEU A 309 -125.68 75.36 -38.76
C LEU A 309 -125.93 75.70 -40.22
N ASP A 310 -124.91 75.66 -41.07
CA ASP A 310 -125.03 75.89 -42.51
C ASP A 310 -126.00 74.89 -43.15
N LYS A 311 -125.87 73.59 -42.83
CA LYS A 311 -126.77 72.53 -43.27
C LYS A 311 -128.23 72.84 -42.89
N ASP A 312 -128.50 73.25 -41.65
CA ASP A 312 -129.85 73.58 -41.20
C ASP A 312 -130.43 74.79 -41.98
N THR A 313 -129.60 75.79 -42.32
CA THR A 313 -130.02 76.90 -43.20
C THR A 313 -130.29 76.45 -44.64
N PHE A 314 -129.46 75.56 -45.20
CA PHE A 314 -129.69 75.01 -46.54
C PHE A 314 -130.89 74.08 -46.59
N GLU A 315 -131.16 73.28 -45.55
CA GLU A 315 -132.36 72.41 -45.50
C GLU A 315 -133.66 73.25 -45.43
N SER A 316 -133.62 74.40 -44.74
CA SER A 316 -134.69 75.41 -44.78
C SER A 316 -134.92 75.99 -46.20
N LEU A 317 -133.83 76.22 -46.93
CA LEU A 317 -133.86 76.83 -48.28
C LEU A 317 -134.30 75.83 -49.37
N VAL A 318 -133.86 74.57 -49.28
CA VAL A 318 -134.26 73.48 -50.18
C VAL A 318 -135.76 73.16 -50.05
N LYS A 319 -136.31 73.15 -48.83
CA LYS A 319 -137.76 72.96 -48.60
C LYS A 319 -138.62 74.06 -49.23
N LYS A 320 -138.04 75.21 -49.55
CA LYS A 320 -138.70 76.33 -50.25
C LYS A 320 -138.60 76.18 -51.77
N ASN A 321 -137.40 75.89 -52.26
CA ASN A 321 -137.10 75.78 -53.71
C ASN A 321 -137.76 74.53 -54.35
N ALA A 322 -137.97 73.46 -53.57
CA ALA A 322 -138.66 72.25 -54.03
C ALA A 322 -140.12 72.47 -54.47
N ALA A 323 -140.75 73.60 -54.12
CA ALA A 323 -142.10 73.95 -54.56
C ALA A 323 -142.16 74.55 -55.98
N GLU A 324 -141.03 75.00 -56.54
CA GLU A 324 -140.98 75.77 -57.79
C GLU A 324 -140.49 74.93 -59.00
N MET A 325 -139.80 73.81 -58.74
CA MET A 325 -139.10 73.01 -59.77
C MET A 325 -139.99 72.14 -60.67
N GLU A 326 -141.23 71.82 -60.30
CA GLU A 326 -142.02 70.81 -61.03
C GLU A 326 -142.56 71.32 -62.39
N CYS A 327 -142.46 72.62 -62.68
CA CYS A 327 -142.89 73.24 -63.95
C CYS A 327 -141.78 73.37 -65.03
N GLN A 328 -140.57 72.83 -64.83
CA GLN A 328 -139.44 72.99 -65.77
C GLN A 328 -138.90 71.66 -66.38
N LYS A 329 -139.70 70.59 -66.34
CA LYS A 329 -139.22 69.21 -66.50
C LYS A 329 -138.98 68.74 -67.95
N ASP A 330 -139.61 69.37 -68.94
CA ASP A 330 -139.80 68.76 -70.27
C ASP A 330 -138.66 68.96 -71.30
N GLU A 331 -137.76 69.93 -71.12
CA GLU A 331 -136.73 70.23 -72.15
C GLU A 331 -135.51 69.28 -72.14
N LEU A 332 -135.18 68.66 -71.00
CA LEU A 332 -133.83 68.18 -70.70
C LEU A 332 -133.49 66.75 -71.22
N SER A 333 -134.22 66.24 -72.20
CA SER A 333 -134.15 64.83 -72.63
C SER A 333 -133.19 64.51 -73.79
N LYS A 334 -132.68 65.51 -74.54
CA LYS A 334 -132.16 65.30 -75.91
C LYS A 334 -130.63 65.21 -76.12
N LEU A 335 -129.79 65.39 -75.10
CA LEU A 335 -128.35 65.69 -75.30
C LEU A 335 -127.29 64.68 -74.76
N ARG A 336 -127.66 63.54 -74.15
CA ARG A 336 -126.73 62.74 -73.31
C ARG A 336 -126.07 61.48 -73.90
N THR A 337 -126.18 61.20 -75.20
CA THR A 337 -125.82 59.88 -75.79
C THR A 337 -124.43 59.78 -76.45
N LYS A 338 -123.42 60.59 -76.08
CA LYS A 338 -122.16 60.73 -76.86
C LYS A 338 -120.81 60.57 -76.14
N VAL A 339 -120.75 60.23 -74.85
CA VAL A 339 -119.49 60.23 -74.06
C VAL A 339 -119.19 58.85 -73.46
N ALA A 340 -119.14 57.81 -74.29
CA ALA A 340 -119.13 56.41 -73.83
C ALA A 340 -117.87 55.58 -74.17
N THR A 341 -116.92 56.10 -74.96
CA THR A 341 -115.91 55.26 -75.64
C THR A 341 -114.53 55.92 -75.78
N LEU A 342 -113.78 56.07 -74.68
CA LEU A 342 -112.30 56.09 -74.70
C LEU A 342 -111.76 55.39 -73.43
N GLU A 343 -111.06 54.28 -73.67
CA GLU A 343 -109.78 53.85 -73.05
C GLU A 343 -109.60 54.05 -71.52
N GLN A 344 -109.39 53.03 -70.69
CA GLN A 344 -109.12 51.59 -70.91
C GLN A 344 -107.93 51.27 -71.83
N ALA A 345 -106.72 51.75 -71.50
CA ALA A 345 -105.48 51.29 -72.14
C ALA A 345 -104.24 51.40 -71.23
N LEU A 346 -103.87 50.28 -70.57
CA LEU A 346 -102.52 49.67 -70.49
C LEU A 346 -102.19 49.06 -69.12
N GLU A 347 -101.59 47.86 -69.17
CA GLU A 347 -101.18 47.01 -68.06
C GLU A 347 -99.94 46.19 -68.48
N GLN A 348 -99.22 45.58 -67.54
CA GLN A 348 -98.00 44.75 -67.68
C GLN A 348 -96.66 45.48 -67.93
N LYS A 349 -95.69 45.31 -67.00
CA LYS A 349 -94.62 44.30 -67.15
C LYS A 349 -93.87 44.01 -65.84
N ASP A 350 -92.94 43.05 -65.87
CA ASP A 350 -92.66 42.10 -64.77
C ASP A 350 -91.16 41.68 -64.64
N ARG A 351 -90.78 41.12 -63.48
CA ARG A 351 -89.57 40.31 -63.10
C ARG A 351 -88.20 40.93 -62.72
N LYS A 352 -87.68 40.45 -61.57
CA LYS A 352 -86.28 40.03 -61.20
C LYS A 352 -86.23 39.53 -59.73
N SER A 353 -85.25 38.78 -59.18
CA SER A 353 -84.38 37.67 -59.70
C SER A 353 -83.40 37.17 -58.59
N ASP A 354 -83.37 35.85 -58.28
CA ASP A 354 -82.47 35.23 -57.27
C ASP A 354 -81.34 34.37 -57.89
N HIS A 355 -80.07 34.50 -57.45
CA HIS A 355 -79.08 33.39 -57.33
C HIS A 355 -77.69 33.79 -56.78
N GLU A 356 -77.10 32.92 -55.95
CA GLU A 356 -75.65 32.83 -55.63
C GLU A 356 -75.26 31.35 -55.35
N GLY A 357 -73.95 31.02 -55.29
CA GLY A 357 -73.46 29.80 -54.60
C GLY A 357 -72.85 28.65 -55.42
N LYS A 358 -71.93 28.89 -56.37
CA LYS A 358 -71.21 27.81 -57.11
C LYS A 358 -69.71 27.98 -57.38
N GLU A 359 -69.03 29.03 -56.89
CA GLU A 359 -67.63 29.31 -57.26
C GLU A 359 -66.56 28.93 -56.20
N GLU A 360 -66.92 28.22 -55.14
CA GLU A 360 -66.07 28.12 -53.93
C GLU A 360 -65.35 26.78 -53.77
N GLU A 361 -65.95 25.67 -54.22
CA GLU A 361 -65.41 24.31 -54.02
C GLU A 361 -64.14 24.03 -54.85
N GLU A 362 -64.06 24.55 -56.09
CA GLU A 362 -62.96 24.30 -57.03
C GLU A 362 -61.61 24.87 -56.54
N LYS A 363 -61.65 25.93 -55.72
CA LYS A 363 -60.46 26.61 -55.18
C LYS A 363 -59.74 25.80 -54.08
N ILE A 364 -60.40 24.81 -53.48
CA ILE A 364 -59.84 24.03 -52.36
C ILE A 364 -58.96 22.89 -52.89
N LEU A 365 -59.37 22.21 -53.96
CA LEU A 365 -58.69 21.02 -54.48
C LEU A 365 -57.27 21.31 -55.00
N VAL A 366 -57.10 22.43 -55.72
CA VAL A 366 -55.83 22.86 -56.31
C VAL A 366 -54.76 23.16 -55.25
N ARG A 367 -55.19 23.64 -54.06
CA ARG A 367 -54.26 24.04 -52.99
C ARG A 367 -53.59 22.86 -52.29
N THR A 368 -54.28 21.71 -52.24
CA THR A 368 -53.82 20.50 -51.54
C THR A 368 -52.72 19.76 -52.31
N GLN A 369 -52.82 19.67 -53.65
CA GLN A 369 -51.81 19.00 -54.48
C GLN A 369 -50.44 19.72 -54.46
N ALA A 370 -50.43 21.04 -54.25
CA ALA A 370 -49.19 21.80 -54.11
C ALA A 370 -48.41 21.40 -52.83
N SER A 371 -49.11 21.23 -51.70
CA SER A 371 -48.48 20.87 -50.42
C SER A 371 -47.87 19.46 -50.39
N GLU A 372 -48.43 18.49 -51.13
CA GLU A 372 -47.89 17.12 -51.16
C GLU A 372 -46.51 17.05 -51.82
N LEU A 373 -46.32 17.79 -52.92
CA LEU A 373 -45.04 17.87 -53.64
C LEU A 373 -43.95 18.61 -52.83
N GLU A 374 -44.33 19.62 -52.06
CA GLU A 374 -43.39 20.30 -51.15
C GLU A 374 -42.98 19.40 -49.98
N LEU A 375 -43.91 18.60 -49.44
CA LEU A 375 -43.64 17.67 -48.35
C LEU A 375 -42.71 16.53 -48.79
N GLU A 376 -42.95 15.92 -49.97
CA GLU A 376 -42.06 14.89 -50.53
C GLU A 376 -40.66 15.44 -50.83
N LYS A 377 -40.56 16.69 -51.28
CA LYS A 377 -39.28 17.40 -51.50
C LYS A 377 -38.54 17.64 -50.19
N LEU A 378 -39.22 18.07 -49.12
CA LEU A 378 -38.62 18.23 -47.78
C LEU A 378 -38.15 16.88 -47.21
N GLN A 379 -38.91 15.81 -47.40
CA GLN A 379 -38.56 14.46 -46.97
C GLN A 379 -37.29 13.94 -47.66
N LYS A 380 -37.12 14.23 -48.96
CA LYS A 380 -35.87 13.97 -49.71
C LYS A 380 -34.68 14.78 -49.20
N VAL A 381 -34.88 16.03 -48.77
CA VAL A 381 -33.81 16.84 -48.13
C VAL A 381 -33.40 16.27 -46.78
N LEU A 382 -34.36 15.84 -45.94
CA LEU A 382 -34.06 15.19 -44.66
C LEU A 382 -33.22 13.91 -44.85
N ALA A 383 -33.61 13.03 -45.76
CA ALA A 383 -32.86 11.80 -46.07
C ALA A 383 -31.43 12.05 -46.62
N MET A 384 -31.17 13.22 -47.21
CA MET A 384 -29.82 13.65 -47.58
C MET A 384 -29.02 14.16 -46.36
N ARG A 385 -29.64 14.98 -45.51
CA ARG A 385 -29.01 15.46 -44.27
C ARG A 385 -28.69 14.32 -43.29
N GLU A 386 -29.51 13.28 -43.22
CA GLU A 386 -29.24 12.09 -42.41
C GLU A 386 -27.98 11.34 -42.88
N LYS A 387 -27.73 11.27 -44.20
CA LYS A 387 -26.51 10.66 -44.76
C LYS A 387 -25.26 11.51 -44.47
N GLU A 388 -25.35 12.83 -44.63
CA GLU A 388 -24.28 13.76 -44.23
C GLU A 388 -23.97 13.64 -42.74
N LEU A 389 -24.99 13.59 -41.89
CA LEU A 389 -24.88 13.41 -40.44
C LEU A 389 -24.30 12.03 -40.09
N GLY A 390 -24.62 11.00 -40.87
CA GLY A 390 -23.98 9.68 -40.81
C GLY A 390 -22.48 9.72 -41.10
N HIS A 391 -22.06 10.40 -42.18
CA HIS A 391 -20.64 10.59 -42.49
C HIS A 391 -19.91 11.44 -41.44
N ILE A 392 -20.55 12.49 -40.91
CA ILE A 392 -20.00 13.30 -39.82
C ILE A 392 -19.82 12.45 -38.55
N LYS A 393 -20.77 11.56 -38.22
CA LYS A 393 -20.65 10.60 -37.11
C LYS A 393 -19.50 9.63 -37.32
N GLN A 394 -19.35 9.05 -38.52
CA GLN A 394 -18.22 8.16 -38.85
C GLN A 394 -16.87 8.87 -38.69
N LEU A 395 -16.73 10.07 -39.25
CA LEU A 395 -15.52 10.87 -39.13
C LEU A 395 -15.22 11.25 -37.66
N ALA A 396 -16.25 11.57 -36.86
CA ALA A 396 -16.10 11.83 -35.44
C ALA A 396 -15.65 10.59 -34.66
N SER A 397 -16.19 9.41 -34.96
CA SER A 397 -15.71 8.14 -34.38
C SER A 397 -14.24 7.90 -34.68
N THR A 398 -13.82 8.02 -35.95
CA THR A 398 -12.41 7.83 -36.33
C THR A 398 -11.46 8.83 -35.66
N ILE A 399 -11.89 10.08 -35.44
CA ILE A 399 -11.12 11.07 -34.68
C ILE A 399 -11.01 10.69 -33.19
N ILE A 400 -12.07 10.09 -32.60
CA ILE A 400 -12.06 9.60 -31.22
C ILE A 400 -11.19 8.34 -31.09
N GLU A 401 -11.24 7.43 -32.06
CA GLU A 401 -10.41 6.22 -32.14
C GLU A 401 -8.92 6.60 -32.21
N GLN A 402 -8.53 7.43 -33.18
CA GLN A 402 -7.15 7.94 -33.32
C GLN A 402 -6.67 8.70 -32.08
N ARG A 403 -7.55 9.50 -31.45
CA ARG A 403 -7.23 10.16 -30.18
C ARG A 403 -6.99 9.14 -29.05
N THR A 404 -7.81 8.10 -29.00
CA THR A 404 -7.71 7.03 -27.98
C THR A 404 -6.42 6.23 -28.14
N GLU A 405 -6.03 5.91 -29.37
CA GLU A 405 -4.74 5.28 -29.70
C GLU A 405 -3.55 6.16 -29.27
N LEU A 406 -3.60 7.46 -29.53
CA LEU A 406 -2.57 8.41 -29.09
C LEU A 406 -2.51 8.54 -27.56
N GLU A 407 -3.65 8.58 -26.88
CA GLU A 407 -3.70 8.62 -25.41
C GLU A 407 -3.17 7.33 -24.79
N GLN A 408 -3.49 6.17 -25.34
CA GLN A 408 -2.90 4.87 -24.95
C GLN A 408 -1.38 4.87 -25.16
N PHE A 409 -0.89 5.26 -26.34
CA PHE A 409 0.54 5.39 -26.62
C PHE A 409 1.27 6.30 -25.62
N PHE A 410 0.69 7.46 -25.28
CA PHE A 410 1.27 8.35 -24.28
C PHE A 410 1.26 7.76 -22.86
N HIS A 411 0.23 7.00 -22.49
CA HIS A 411 0.18 6.29 -21.21
C HIS A 411 1.21 5.16 -21.13
N GLU A 412 1.38 4.38 -22.20
CA GLU A 412 2.41 3.33 -22.30
C GLU A 412 3.83 3.91 -22.29
N ALA A 413 4.10 4.96 -23.07
CA ALA A 413 5.40 5.65 -23.06
C ALA A 413 5.71 6.26 -21.68
N LEU A 414 4.71 6.82 -20.99
CA LEU A 414 4.87 7.32 -19.62
C LEU A 414 5.02 6.18 -18.58
N ALA A 415 4.53 4.98 -18.84
CA ALA A 415 4.77 3.81 -17.99
C ALA A 415 6.20 3.30 -18.18
N GLN A 416 6.63 3.04 -19.42
CA GLN A 416 7.98 2.61 -19.78
C GLN A 416 9.05 3.57 -19.22
N VAL A 417 8.87 4.89 -19.39
CA VAL A 417 9.82 5.88 -18.84
C VAL A 417 9.86 5.85 -17.30
N LYS A 418 8.74 5.59 -16.59
CA LYS A 418 8.76 5.46 -15.12
C LYS A 418 9.45 4.17 -14.66
N GLU A 419 9.23 3.07 -15.35
CA GLU A 419 9.93 1.80 -15.08
C GLU A 419 11.44 1.96 -15.29
N GLU A 420 11.84 2.60 -16.39
CA GLU A 420 13.24 2.86 -16.70
C GLU A 420 13.88 3.89 -15.74
N ILE A 421 13.14 4.91 -15.26
CA ILE A 421 13.58 5.76 -14.14
C ILE A 421 13.83 4.92 -12.88
N MET A 422 12.94 3.98 -12.54
CA MET A 422 13.13 3.11 -11.37
C MET A 422 14.32 2.16 -11.55
N ALA A 423 14.50 1.57 -12.74
CA ALA A 423 15.63 0.72 -13.08
C ALA A 423 16.95 1.48 -13.03
N SER A 424 17.02 2.63 -13.72
CA SER A 424 18.16 3.56 -13.71
C SER A 424 18.55 3.97 -12.30
N ARG A 425 17.60 4.43 -11.47
CA ARG A 425 17.86 4.80 -10.07
C ARG A 425 18.33 3.63 -9.22
N LEU A 426 17.72 2.45 -9.37
CA LEU A 426 18.14 1.25 -8.67
C LEU A 426 19.57 0.84 -9.05
N GLN A 427 19.92 0.94 -10.33
CA GLN A 427 21.25 0.61 -10.84
C GLN A 427 22.30 1.64 -10.42
N TYR A 428 22.03 2.94 -10.61
CA TYR A 428 22.88 4.04 -10.13
C TYR A 428 23.15 3.94 -8.62
N LYS A 429 22.14 3.54 -7.81
CA LYS A 429 22.33 3.31 -6.36
C LYS A 429 23.29 2.15 -6.06
N LYS A 430 23.24 1.05 -6.81
CA LYS A 430 24.19 -0.07 -6.68
C LYS A 430 25.60 0.38 -7.09
N ASP A 431 25.72 1.07 -8.22
CA ASP A 431 27.02 1.39 -8.80
C ASP A 431 27.73 2.52 -8.05
N ALA A 432 27.00 3.53 -7.57
CA ALA A 432 27.52 4.52 -6.64
C ALA A 432 27.97 3.88 -5.31
N LEU A 433 27.32 2.80 -4.84
CA LEU A 433 27.72 2.07 -3.63
C LEU A 433 28.98 1.23 -3.88
N GLN A 434 29.08 0.59 -5.05
CA GLN A 434 30.28 -0.14 -5.45
C GLN A 434 31.47 0.80 -5.64
N ALA A 435 31.30 1.92 -6.36
CA ALA A 435 32.34 2.93 -6.57
C ALA A 435 32.79 3.60 -5.25
N TYR A 436 31.86 3.89 -4.33
CA TYR A 436 32.21 4.40 -3.00
C TYR A 436 33.01 3.37 -2.19
N ARG A 437 32.58 2.10 -2.18
CA ARG A 437 33.31 1.00 -1.52
C ARG A 437 34.68 0.75 -2.15
N LEU A 438 34.83 0.90 -3.47
CA LEU A 438 36.10 0.79 -4.17
C LEU A 438 37.06 1.92 -3.77
N ARG A 439 36.64 3.17 -3.89
CA ARG A 439 37.43 4.34 -3.45
C ARG A 439 37.81 4.28 -1.98
N LEU A 440 36.93 3.74 -1.13
CA LEU A 440 37.22 3.52 0.29
C LEU A 440 38.34 2.48 0.49
N ARG A 441 38.33 1.36 -0.25
CA ARG A 441 39.41 0.36 -0.24
C ARG A 441 40.73 0.93 -0.77
N GLU A 442 40.68 1.72 -1.84
CA GLU A 442 41.86 2.37 -2.43
C GLU A 442 42.49 3.42 -1.51
N ALA A 443 41.66 4.16 -0.76
CA ALA A 443 42.12 5.07 0.27
C ALA A 443 42.74 4.33 1.48
N THR A 444 42.12 3.25 1.95
CA THR A 444 42.72 2.38 2.98
C THR A 444 44.04 1.74 2.52
N ALA A 445 44.19 1.48 1.22
CA ALA A 445 45.45 1.03 0.61
C ALA A 445 46.45 2.18 0.34
N GLY A 446 46.21 3.39 0.85
CA GLY A 446 47.11 4.55 0.74
C GLY A 446 47.20 5.19 -0.65
N LYS A 447 46.43 4.72 -1.64
CA LYS A 447 46.52 5.19 -3.04
C LYS A 447 45.77 6.50 -3.30
N LEU A 448 44.76 6.79 -2.48
CA LEU A 448 43.88 7.96 -2.61
C LEU A 448 43.58 8.57 -1.23
N LYS A 449 43.08 9.82 -1.21
CA LYS A 449 42.49 10.39 0.01
C LYS A 449 41.11 9.77 0.25
N PHE A 450 40.74 9.60 1.53
CA PHE A 450 39.43 9.06 1.91
C PHE A 450 38.27 9.88 1.30
N PRO A 451 37.27 9.22 0.66
CA PRO A 451 36.13 9.92 0.09
C PRO A 451 35.23 10.51 1.20
N PRO A 452 34.61 11.69 1.00
CA PRO A 452 33.62 12.24 1.93
C PRO A 452 32.46 11.27 2.16
N ILE A 453 31.98 11.18 3.39
CA ILE A 453 30.88 10.27 3.78
C ILE A 453 29.66 10.54 2.89
N ARG A 454 29.17 9.49 2.22
CA ARG A 454 28.06 9.54 1.26
C ARG A 454 26.91 8.64 1.71
N THR A 455 25.69 9.17 1.72
CA THR A 455 24.51 8.47 2.25
C THR A 455 23.70 7.77 1.15
N PHE A 456 23.28 6.54 1.45
CA PHE A 456 22.52 5.66 0.55
C PHE A 456 21.06 5.45 1.01
N HIS A 457 20.60 6.28 1.95
CA HIS A 457 19.25 6.31 2.50
C HIS A 457 18.70 7.74 2.38
N LYS A 458 17.38 7.90 2.19
CA LYS A 458 16.79 9.24 2.01
C LYS A 458 16.58 9.92 3.37
N SER A 459 17.56 10.75 3.77
CA SER A 459 17.51 11.57 4.99
C SER A 459 17.53 13.06 4.62
N PRO A 460 16.62 13.91 5.15
CA PRO A 460 16.53 15.33 4.74
C PRO A 460 17.72 16.21 5.14
N HIS A 461 18.59 15.71 6.02
CA HIS A 461 19.66 16.46 6.68
C HIS A 461 21.06 16.10 6.12
N SER A 462 21.15 15.32 5.04
CA SER A 462 22.43 14.83 4.50
C SER A 462 22.92 15.66 3.32
N THR A 463 24.07 16.32 3.50
CA THR A 463 24.72 17.18 2.49
C THR A 463 25.37 16.43 1.32
N ASN A 464 25.46 15.10 1.38
CA ASN A 464 26.08 14.24 0.36
C ASN A 464 25.28 12.93 0.23
N SER A 465 24.09 13.03 -0.37
CA SER A 465 23.17 11.91 -0.55
C SER A 465 23.10 11.48 -2.00
N VAL A 466 23.09 10.17 -2.24
CA VAL A 466 22.84 9.59 -3.57
C VAL A 466 21.49 10.02 -4.14
N TYR A 467 20.51 10.35 -3.28
CA TYR A 467 19.21 10.85 -3.71
C TYR A 467 19.28 12.28 -4.26
N SER A 468 20.20 13.12 -3.78
CA SER A 468 20.41 14.48 -4.30
C SER A 468 20.94 14.44 -5.74
N ASP A 469 21.81 13.48 -6.06
CA ASP A 469 22.32 13.29 -7.43
C ASP A 469 21.22 12.77 -8.38
N MET A 470 20.31 11.91 -7.89
CA MET A 470 19.12 11.49 -8.65
C MET A 470 18.14 12.64 -8.89
N GLU A 471 17.94 13.51 -7.90
CA GLU A 471 17.08 14.68 -8.00
C GLU A 471 17.71 15.77 -8.91
N ALA A 472 19.04 15.90 -8.92
CA ALA A 472 19.77 16.71 -9.90
C ALA A 472 19.61 16.20 -11.35
N GLY A 473 19.50 14.88 -11.55
CA GLY A 473 19.19 14.28 -12.86
C GLY A 473 17.81 14.65 -13.43
N ALA A 474 16.90 15.16 -12.60
CA ALA A 474 15.60 15.70 -13.00
C ALA A 474 15.61 17.21 -13.28
N MET A 475 16.72 17.92 -13.04
CA MET A 475 16.84 19.35 -13.31
C MET A 475 17.19 19.59 -14.77
N TRP A 476 16.71 20.71 -15.33
CA TRP A 476 17.10 21.14 -16.68
C TRP A 476 18.49 21.78 -16.67
N THR A 477 19.45 21.06 -17.25
CA THR A 477 20.87 21.47 -17.37
C THR A 477 21.16 22.24 -18.68
N HIS A 478 20.25 22.16 -19.66
CA HIS A 478 20.40 22.81 -20.96
C HIS A 478 19.97 24.29 -20.92
N LYS A 479 20.60 25.15 -21.73
CA LYS A 479 20.30 26.59 -21.77
C LYS A 479 19.04 26.85 -22.61
N PRO A 480 18.16 27.81 -22.22
CA PRO A 480 17.02 28.20 -23.04
C PRO A 480 17.48 28.60 -24.46
N GLY A 481 16.97 27.91 -25.48
CA GLY A 481 17.28 28.16 -26.88
C GLY A 481 18.35 27.25 -27.52
N SER A 482 19.03 26.37 -26.77
CA SER A 482 19.82 25.30 -27.41
C SER A 482 18.90 24.27 -28.07
N LYS A 483 19.24 23.82 -29.28
CA LYS A 483 18.70 22.54 -29.79
C LYS A 483 19.21 21.43 -28.88
N VAL A 484 18.31 20.55 -28.43
CA VAL A 484 18.60 19.36 -27.63
C VAL A 484 17.86 18.21 -28.28
N GLU A 485 18.54 17.10 -28.51
CA GLU A 485 17.94 15.90 -29.10
C GLU A 485 17.34 15.00 -28.01
N ILE A 486 16.27 14.27 -28.33
CA ILE A 486 15.58 13.40 -27.36
C ILE A 486 16.54 12.34 -26.79
N SER A 487 17.52 11.90 -27.57
CA SER A 487 18.59 11.00 -27.16
C SER A 487 19.43 11.52 -25.97
N GLU A 488 19.67 12.83 -25.90
CA GLU A 488 20.56 13.48 -24.92
C GLU A 488 19.92 13.65 -23.54
N LEU A 489 18.58 13.60 -23.46
CA LEU A 489 17.83 13.82 -22.22
C LEU A 489 17.93 12.64 -21.24
N THR A 490 17.97 12.94 -19.94
CA THR A 490 17.78 11.92 -18.89
C THR A 490 16.38 11.32 -18.95
N TRP A 491 16.16 10.14 -18.35
CA TRP A 491 14.82 9.55 -18.31
C TRP A 491 13.82 10.41 -17.52
N GLU A 492 14.26 11.06 -16.45
CA GLU A 492 13.50 12.08 -15.73
C GLU A 492 13.10 13.28 -16.60
N GLN A 493 14.03 13.80 -17.43
CA GLN A 493 13.73 14.88 -18.37
C GLN A 493 12.77 14.40 -19.48
N LYS A 494 12.91 13.16 -19.97
CA LYS A 494 11.97 12.52 -20.91
C LYS A 494 10.56 12.41 -20.31
N GLU A 495 10.43 12.07 -19.02
CA GLU A 495 9.12 12.04 -18.34
C GLU A 495 8.47 13.43 -18.31
N GLN A 496 9.24 14.49 -18.03
CA GLN A 496 8.75 15.87 -18.05
C GLN A 496 8.29 16.29 -19.45
N VAL A 497 9.06 15.95 -20.49
CA VAL A 497 8.70 16.25 -21.90
C VAL A 497 7.42 15.50 -22.31
N LEU A 498 7.28 14.22 -21.98
CA LEU A 498 6.07 13.44 -22.26
C LEU A 498 4.85 14.00 -21.49
N ARG A 499 5.00 14.32 -20.21
CA ARG A 499 3.93 14.97 -19.40
C ARG A 499 3.51 16.31 -20.00
N PHE A 500 4.47 17.14 -20.42
CA PHE A 500 4.20 18.43 -21.07
C PHE A 500 3.49 18.25 -22.43
N LEU A 501 3.92 17.27 -23.24
CA LEU A 501 3.32 16.98 -24.54
C LEU A 501 1.87 16.46 -24.39
N PHE A 502 1.63 15.58 -23.42
CA PHE A 502 0.28 15.09 -23.08
C PHE A 502 -0.64 16.19 -22.54
N ALA A 503 -0.13 17.10 -21.70
CA ALA A 503 -0.88 18.27 -21.24
C ALA A 503 -1.22 19.22 -22.40
N LYS A 504 -0.26 19.46 -23.30
CA LYS A 504 -0.43 20.29 -24.50
C LYS A 504 -1.44 19.69 -25.49
N MET A 505 -1.44 18.37 -25.67
CA MET A 505 -2.45 17.64 -26.45
C MET A 505 -3.85 17.80 -25.85
N ASN A 506 -3.97 17.73 -24.53
CA ASN A 506 -5.22 17.93 -23.79
C ASN A 506 -5.63 19.42 -23.62
N GLY A 507 -5.04 20.34 -24.41
CA GLY A 507 -5.45 21.75 -24.45
C GLY A 507 -5.08 22.58 -23.21
N LEU A 508 -4.34 22.01 -22.24
CA LEU A 508 -3.88 22.71 -21.03
C LEU A 508 -2.74 23.68 -21.38
N ARG A 509 -3.10 24.83 -21.98
CA ARG A 509 -2.18 25.96 -22.15
C ARG A 509 -1.82 26.54 -20.79
N GLU A 510 -0.53 26.63 -20.51
CA GLU A 510 -0.01 27.47 -19.44
C GLU A 510 -0.52 28.90 -19.61
N ARG A 511 -1.19 29.44 -18.58
CA ARG A 511 -1.45 30.88 -18.49
C ARG A 511 -0.13 31.59 -18.22
N LYS A 512 0.60 31.95 -19.28
CA LYS A 512 1.74 32.87 -19.15
C LYS A 512 1.25 34.18 -18.53
N ALA A 513 2.02 34.68 -17.56
CA ALA A 513 1.66 35.88 -16.83
C ALA A 513 1.74 37.12 -17.73
N SER A 514 0.64 37.87 -17.79
CA SER A 514 0.59 39.24 -18.34
C SER A 514 -0.05 40.14 -17.30
N GLN A 515 0.75 40.59 -16.32
CA GLN A 515 0.34 41.67 -15.42
C GLN A 515 0.53 43.01 -16.12
N HIS A 516 -0.56 43.67 -16.54
CA HIS A 516 -0.71 45.10 -16.23
C HIS A 516 -2.15 45.62 -16.32
N LEU A 517 -2.49 46.45 -15.33
CA LEU A 517 -3.54 47.48 -15.27
C LEU A 517 -4.94 47.25 -15.89
N ALA A 518 -5.90 47.20 -14.94
CA ALA A 518 -6.98 48.19 -14.79
C ALA A 518 -8.38 47.95 -15.44
N LEU A 519 -9.34 47.81 -14.51
CA LEU A 519 -10.69 48.43 -14.48
C LEU A 519 -11.80 47.96 -15.45
N SER A 520 -12.81 47.35 -14.82
CA SER A 520 -14.25 47.46 -15.10
C SER A 520 -14.84 46.77 -16.34
N ALA A 521 -16.03 46.16 -16.28
CA ALA A 521 -16.93 45.93 -15.13
C ALA A 521 -17.80 44.66 -15.32
N SER A 522 -18.42 44.25 -14.20
CA SER A 522 -19.68 43.51 -14.06
C SER A 522 -20.29 42.79 -15.28
N SER A 523 -20.53 41.48 -15.13
CA SER A 523 -21.80 40.88 -15.57
C SER A 523 -22.14 39.64 -14.73
N GLU A 524 -23.36 39.62 -14.17
CA GLU A 524 -23.94 38.48 -13.46
C GLU A 524 -25.29 38.13 -14.12
N LYS A 525 -25.51 36.84 -14.42
CA LYS A 525 -26.82 36.25 -14.79
C LYS A 525 -27.38 36.79 -16.14
N LYS A 526 -28.37 36.18 -16.80
CA LYS A 526 -29.19 34.99 -16.54
C LYS A 526 -29.65 34.36 -17.89
N SER A 527 -30.42 33.27 -17.80
CA SER A 527 -31.14 32.63 -18.91
C SER A 527 -32.51 33.25 -19.20
N LEU A 528 -33.11 32.79 -20.32
CA LEU A 528 -34.55 32.52 -20.53
C LEU A 528 -35.45 33.61 -21.20
N ILE A 529 -35.88 33.29 -22.44
CA ILE A 529 -37.24 33.28 -23.02
C ILE A 529 -38.14 34.56 -23.03
N ASP A 530 -38.73 34.79 -24.21
CA ASP A 530 -39.97 35.48 -24.66
C ASP A 530 -40.35 36.94 -24.31
N SER A 531 -40.48 37.69 -25.41
CA SER A 531 -41.66 38.39 -25.96
C SER A 531 -42.24 39.72 -25.39
N ASP A 532 -42.61 40.53 -26.39
CA ASP A 532 -43.75 41.46 -26.51
C ASP A 532 -43.76 42.90 -25.95
N SER A 533 -44.44 43.73 -26.75
CA SER A 533 -45.16 44.96 -26.43
C SER A 533 -44.40 46.29 -26.26
N ALA A 534 -44.08 46.89 -27.41
CA ALA A 534 -44.48 48.26 -27.84
C ALA A 534 -44.21 49.51 -26.96
N GLY A 535 -43.72 50.60 -27.59
CA GLY A 535 -43.58 51.90 -26.90
C GLY A 535 -43.17 53.15 -27.71
N ILE A 536 -44.06 53.69 -28.54
CA ILE A 536 -44.44 55.14 -28.59
C ILE A 536 -43.39 56.23 -28.98
N LYS A 537 -43.75 57.07 -29.99
CA LYS A 537 -43.26 58.46 -30.30
C LYS A 537 -41.80 58.65 -30.78
N GLU A 538 -41.42 59.71 -31.53
CA GLU A 538 -42.12 60.60 -32.47
C GLU A 538 -41.08 61.40 -33.33
N LYS A 539 -41.55 62.10 -34.38
CA LYS A 539 -41.01 63.38 -34.93
C LYS A 539 -39.63 63.47 -35.66
N HIS A 540 -39.77 63.69 -36.98
CA HIS A 540 -39.15 64.76 -37.81
C HIS A 540 -37.93 64.53 -38.74
N SER A 541 -38.15 64.89 -40.02
CA SER A 541 -37.22 65.55 -40.98
C SER A 541 -36.21 64.70 -41.79
N VAL A 542 -35.91 64.97 -43.09
CA VAL A 542 -36.52 65.86 -44.13
C VAL A 542 -36.03 65.47 -45.56
N ALA A 543 -36.80 65.80 -46.61
CA ALA A 543 -36.45 65.80 -48.07
C ALA A 543 -36.21 64.42 -48.77
N THR A 544 -36.25 64.27 -50.13
CA THR A 544 -36.29 65.26 -51.24
C THR A 544 -37.01 64.77 -52.53
N PHE A 545 -37.92 65.59 -53.08
CA PHE A 545 -38.23 65.95 -54.50
C PHE A 545 -38.43 64.96 -55.70
N ILE A 546 -39.55 65.18 -56.45
CA ILE A 546 -39.89 65.05 -57.91
C ILE A 546 -39.45 63.80 -58.73
N THR A 547 -40.12 63.32 -59.80
CA THR A 547 -41.19 63.81 -60.73
C THR A 547 -42.03 62.58 -61.19
N GLN A 548 -43.03 62.53 -62.10
CA GLN A 548 -43.62 63.41 -63.13
C GLN A 548 -45.12 63.01 -63.39
N ALA A 549 -45.85 63.72 -64.27
CA ALA A 549 -47.12 63.31 -64.90
C ALA A 549 -47.21 63.92 -66.32
N PRO A 550 -48.11 63.50 -67.25
CA PRO A 550 -49.45 64.12 -67.32
C PRO A 550 -50.64 63.34 -67.98
N GLY A 551 -51.86 63.74 -67.62
CA GLY A 551 -53.08 63.71 -68.48
C GLY A 551 -53.79 62.36 -68.72
N SER A 552 -55.04 62.30 -69.22
CA SER A 552 -56.16 63.26 -69.41
C SER A 552 -57.34 62.45 -70.03
N PHE A 553 -58.65 62.72 -69.91
CA PHE A 553 -59.46 63.93 -69.68
C PHE A 553 -60.77 63.60 -68.91
N GLN A 554 -61.50 64.64 -68.48
CA GLN A 554 -62.92 64.61 -68.05
C GLN A 554 -63.71 65.60 -68.93
N PRO A 555 -65.05 65.46 -69.07
CA PRO A 555 -65.98 66.42 -68.45
C PRO A 555 -67.26 65.71 -67.89
N SER A 556 -68.14 66.22 -67.00
CA SER A 556 -68.70 67.57 -66.71
C SER A 556 -69.57 68.11 -67.88
N ASN A 557 -70.66 68.90 -67.77
CA ASN A 557 -71.33 69.78 -66.77
C ASN A 557 -72.85 69.84 -67.17
N ALA A 558 -73.75 70.73 -66.70
CA ALA A 558 -74.13 71.23 -65.36
C ALA A 558 -75.39 72.14 -65.47
N ASN A 559 -76.11 72.35 -64.36
CA ASN A 559 -76.96 73.51 -63.97
C ASN A 559 -78.07 74.10 -64.88
N SER A 560 -79.25 74.29 -64.28
CA SER A 560 -80.04 75.53 -64.40
C SER A 560 -80.87 75.85 -63.14
N LEU A 561 -81.06 77.14 -62.87
CA LEU A 561 -81.88 77.81 -61.83
C LEU A 561 -82.98 78.65 -62.56
N PRO A 562 -83.97 79.37 -61.94
CA PRO A 562 -83.92 80.03 -60.62
C PRO A 562 -85.20 80.08 -59.73
N ASP A 563 -84.95 80.42 -58.47
CA ASP A 563 -85.58 81.43 -57.56
C ASP A 563 -86.98 82.05 -57.82
N ILE A 564 -87.72 82.38 -56.73
CA ILE A 564 -88.42 83.68 -56.47
C ILE A 564 -89.19 83.71 -55.10
N HIS A 565 -88.76 84.63 -54.23
CA HIS A 565 -89.46 85.41 -53.17
C HIS A 565 -90.49 84.87 -52.14
N THR A 566 -90.08 84.99 -50.87
CA THR A 566 -90.77 85.63 -49.72
C THR A 566 -92.28 85.94 -49.76
N THR A 567 -93.02 85.50 -48.74
CA THR A 567 -93.37 86.36 -47.58
C THR A 567 -93.41 85.54 -46.30
#